data_AF-A0A101IPU3-F1
#
_entry.id   AF-A0A101IPU3-F1
#
_cell.length_a   1.000
_cell.length_b   1.000
_cell.length_c   1.000
_cell.angle_alpha   90.00
_cell.angle_beta   90.00
_cell.angle_gamma   90.00
#
_symmetry.space_group_name_H-M   'P 1'
#
loop_
_entity.id
_entity.type
_entity.pdbx_description
1 polymer ?
#
loop_
_entity_poly.entity_id
_entity_poly.type
_entity_poly.pdbx_seq_one_letter_code
_entity_poly.pdbx_strand_id
1 'polypeptide(L)'
;MNLLNKKIWVFIGIFLSLIVFPIEKSFASTSSTIKVNGIKVDITRDLGEEEETYTIVTNDILKSFSLKFDENNQITLEKIEIEGVASWNVTLTYGEGTYSEKIDNETKPRVINDGIIAVQSLSKDSISFSVSKDLADRIFNKMLVNHDPFTLTASSTGGKNITVIREKFNEDGKDKDKYTFSSNEALKSVEVRDGIDNIIINYITDSNNNYYEVSGQYKEIELSKSAIVSGVAKGEIDYNNIKVVVEIGKERKTIILSSDHETIERVAQMILDDKRNITETTISPGETYKIVSNSNLSTINISGNGGKVKFMVDDSNNSSIINKEITVNYSGNKVVFPEGTKITGPSSGWNGEMSLPKIETIPTITLSVSGHNVNVLQTITIGGEGDFIFDKPVHLIFSDQAGKRVGFIKDGSFTEIQDCDGTNNIPAGKEDCKYYSRLDLIVLTKHFTEFVVFTATPISSGGGGGPTYTFSNVSADVQSNQVVITFNVSPASSAFLRYGTVQGGPYTELTETESKSSHSFTLTGLSSGTTYYYKVGASSETSPEYSFTYIETETQSGGSTIPTPIVVETESQTIKGDLTGDGVVDEYDFSLLMANWGKVGSNISDLNDDGVVDEYDFSLLMANWTI
;
A
#
# COMPACT_ATOMS: atom_id res chain seq x y z
N MET A 1 11.56 28.21 2.81
CA MET A 1 12.18 28.53 4.12
C MET A 1 12.16 27.25 4.93
N ASN A 2 13.29 26.84 5.51
CA ASN A 2 13.52 25.50 6.10
C ASN A 2 13.42 24.35 5.08
N LEU A 3 14.08 23.19 5.26
CA LEU A 3 15.34 22.89 5.98
C LEU A 3 16.00 21.65 5.31
N LEU A 4 17.16 21.22 5.81
CA LEU A 4 17.80 19.98 5.35
C LEU A 4 16.97 18.75 5.75
N ASN A 5 16.91 17.73 4.87
CA ASN A 5 17.36 16.36 5.14
C ASN A 5 17.01 15.41 3.97
N LYS A 6 18.02 15.05 3.15
CA LYS A 6 18.10 13.75 2.47
C LYS A 6 19.04 12.84 3.28
N LYS A 7 18.94 11.52 3.08
CA LYS A 7 19.37 10.43 4.01
C LYS A 7 18.38 10.20 5.17
N ILE A 8 18.59 9.07 5.87
CA ILE A 8 17.89 8.55 7.08
C ILE A 8 16.79 7.51 6.78
N TRP A 9 17.19 6.23 6.68
CA TRP A 9 16.32 5.03 6.79
C TRP A 9 17.16 3.82 7.27
N VAL A 10 16.49 2.77 7.78
CA VAL A 10 16.99 1.40 8.12
C VAL A 10 17.83 1.25 9.41
N PHE A 11 17.21 0.92 10.56
CA PHE A 11 17.81 0.84 11.92
C PHE A 11 16.94 0.00 12.90
N ILE A 12 17.37 -0.72 13.96
CA ILE A 12 18.66 -1.23 14.50
C ILE A 12 18.43 -2.64 15.13
N GLY A 13 18.78 -3.72 14.45
CA GLY A 13 18.61 -5.10 14.98
C GLY A 13 19.35 -5.39 16.30
N ILE A 14 20.50 -4.73 16.51
CA ILE A 14 21.42 -4.96 17.63
C ILE A 14 20.74 -4.89 19.00
N PHE A 15 19.87 -3.91 19.25
CA PHE A 15 19.35 -3.68 20.59
C PHE A 15 18.26 -4.65 21.02
N LEU A 16 17.51 -5.18 20.05
CA LEU A 16 16.43 -6.13 20.32
C LEU A 16 16.92 -7.59 20.28
N SER A 17 18.17 -7.85 19.84
CA SER A 17 18.93 -9.08 20.18
C SER A 17 19.17 -9.27 21.69
N LEU A 18 18.75 -8.29 22.50
CA LEU A 18 18.51 -8.35 23.94
C LEU A 18 18.03 -9.72 24.47
N ILE A 19 17.15 -10.34 23.70
CA ILE A 19 16.64 -11.69 23.94
C ILE A 19 16.63 -12.42 22.61
N VAL A 20 16.56 -13.75 22.72
CA VAL A 20 16.12 -14.71 21.70
C VAL A 20 15.24 -14.02 20.63
N PHE A 21 15.64 -14.18 19.35
CA PHE A 21 14.92 -13.83 18.11
C PHE A 21 15.30 -12.52 17.35
N PRO A 22 16.43 -12.51 16.64
CA PRO A 22 16.41 -12.21 15.18
C PRO A 22 16.75 -13.48 14.34
N ILE A 23 16.45 -13.68 13.04
CA ILE A 23 16.13 -12.87 11.84
C ILE A 23 17.32 -12.62 10.90
N GLU A 24 17.53 -13.60 10.03
CA GLU A 24 17.63 -13.47 8.58
C GLU A 24 17.02 -14.75 7.97
N LYS A 25 16.41 -14.67 6.78
CA LYS A 25 16.04 -15.86 5.98
C LYS A 25 16.86 -15.89 4.69
N SER A 26 18.11 -16.33 4.81
CA SER A 26 19.07 -16.55 3.73
C SER A 26 19.54 -18.02 3.66
N PHE A 27 18.71 -18.96 4.15
CA PHE A 27 19.04 -20.37 4.43
C PHE A 27 20.22 -20.63 5.39
N ALA A 28 20.80 -19.57 5.96
CA ALA A 28 21.79 -19.64 7.01
C ALA A 28 21.14 -19.53 8.40
N SER A 29 21.68 -20.23 9.39
CA SER A 29 21.33 -20.07 10.79
C SER A 29 21.84 -18.73 11.32
N THR A 30 20.97 -17.92 11.94
CA THR A 30 21.43 -16.73 12.65
C THR A 30 22.16 -17.13 13.92
N SER A 31 23.18 -16.34 14.31
CA SER A 31 23.93 -16.54 15.55
C SER A 31 24.07 -15.21 16.28
N SER A 32 23.49 -15.15 17.48
CA SER A 32 23.61 -14.02 18.39
C SER A 32 24.66 -14.33 19.46
N THR A 33 25.66 -13.46 19.65
CA THR A 33 26.69 -13.61 20.69
C THR A 33 26.50 -12.55 21.76
N ILE A 34 26.42 -13.00 23.02
CA ILE A 34 26.54 -12.17 24.21
C ILE A 34 27.87 -12.53 24.89
N LYS A 35 28.74 -11.53 25.06
CA LYS A 35 30.07 -11.72 25.66
C LYS A 35 30.38 -10.60 26.63
N VAL A 36 30.52 -10.94 27.91
CA VAL A 36 30.78 -9.96 28.97
C VAL A 36 31.87 -10.49 29.90
N ASN A 37 32.91 -9.69 30.16
CA ASN A 37 34.04 -10.02 31.05
C ASN A 37 34.72 -11.40 30.86
N GLY A 38 34.57 -11.98 29.67
CA GLY A 38 35.13 -13.28 29.29
C GLY A 38 34.17 -14.47 29.43
N ILE A 39 32.96 -14.31 30.00
CA ILE A 39 31.88 -15.28 29.78
C ILE A 39 31.34 -15.05 28.36
N LYS A 40 31.13 -16.12 27.59
CA LYS A 40 30.56 -16.08 26.24
C LYS A 40 29.37 -17.03 26.16
N VAL A 41 28.26 -16.52 25.61
CA VAL A 41 27.09 -17.31 25.21
C VAL A 41 26.79 -16.95 23.77
N ASP A 42 26.86 -17.94 22.89
CA ASP A 42 26.39 -17.87 21.51
C ASP A 42 25.04 -18.61 21.43
N ILE A 43 24.09 -18.06 20.69
CA ILE A 43 22.78 -18.68 20.46
C ILE A 43 22.57 -18.74 18.95
N THR A 44 22.66 -19.94 18.40
CA THR A 44 22.38 -20.22 16.98
C THR A 44 20.93 -20.65 16.82
N ARG A 45 20.19 -20.16 15.83
CA ARG A 45 18.78 -20.51 15.59
C ARG A 45 18.56 -21.09 14.19
N ASP A 46 17.67 -22.07 14.10
CA ASP A 46 17.12 -22.64 12.85
C ASP A 46 15.60 -22.41 12.78
N LEU A 47 15.10 -22.13 11.59
CA LEU A 47 13.77 -21.57 11.31
C LEU A 47 12.91 -22.56 10.52
N GLY A 48 12.69 -23.74 11.10
CA GLY A 48 11.77 -24.74 10.57
C GLY A 48 10.31 -24.26 10.53
N GLU A 49 9.49 -24.95 9.75
CA GLU A 49 8.10 -24.56 9.50
C GLU A 49 7.16 -24.98 10.64
N GLU A 50 7.42 -26.13 11.27
CA GLU A 50 6.65 -26.68 12.41
C GLU A 50 7.33 -26.43 13.78
N GLU A 51 8.66 -26.51 13.82
CA GLU A 51 9.50 -26.32 15.01
C GLU A 51 10.69 -25.38 14.70
N GLU A 52 11.07 -24.57 15.69
CA GLU A 52 12.29 -23.76 15.65
C GLU A 52 13.33 -24.35 16.60
N THR A 53 14.59 -24.45 16.18
CA THR A 53 15.68 -25.06 16.97
C THR A 53 16.69 -24.01 17.42
N TYR A 54 17.14 -24.07 18.67
CA TYR A 54 18.11 -23.18 19.29
C TYR A 54 19.28 -23.98 19.81
N THR A 55 20.48 -23.71 19.29
CA THR A 55 21.72 -24.27 19.80
C THR A 55 22.48 -23.20 20.57
N ILE A 56 22.45 -23.30 21.90
CA ILE A 56 23.26 -22.45 22.78
C ILE A 56 24.65 -23.08 22.86
N VAL A 57 25.66 -22.36 22.38
CA VAL A 57 27.09 -22.70 22.54
C VAL A 57 27.69 -21.74 23.55
N THR A 58 28.59 -22.24 24.38
CA THR A 58 29.13 -21.51 25.53
C THR A 58 30.64 -21.72 25.59
N ASN A 59 31.35 -20.98 26.44
CA ASN A 59 32.76 -21.26 26.70
C ASN A 59 32.97 -22.08 27.97
N ASP A 60 34.08 -22.81 28.04
CA ASP A 60 34.48 -23.75 29.11
C ASP A 60 34.18 -23.26 30.54
N ILE A 61 34.31 -21.95 30.78
CA ILE A 61 34.13 -21.34 32.10
C ILE A 61 32.67 -21.20 32.54
N LEU A 62 31.66 -21.37 31.67
CA LEU A 62 30.26 -21.24 32.07
C LEU A 62 29.86 -22.38 33.01
N LYS A 63 29.25 -22.04 34.16
CA LYS A 63 28.67 -22.98 35.11
C LYS A 63 27.14 -23.00 35.02
N SER A 64 26.49 -21.85 34.91
CA SER A 64 25.03 -21.79 34.75
C SER A 64 24.61 -20.61 33.90
N PHE A 65 23.44 -20.76 33.27
CA PHE A 65 22.73 -19.75 32.50
C PHE A 65 21.25 -19.82 32.85
N SER A 66 20.56 -18.68 32.93
CA SER A 66 19.12 -18.65 33.06
C SER A 66 18.55 -17.43 32.36
N LEU A 67 17.55 -17.64 31.52
CA LEU A 67 16.74 -16.61 30.88
C LEU A 67 15.33 -16.66 31.46
N LYS A 68 14.95 -15.63 32.22
CA LYS A 68 13.61 -15.46 32.79
C LYS A 68 12.87 -14.37 32.02
N PHE A 69 11.68 -14.67 31.51
CA PHE A 69 10.79 -13.70 30.88
C PHE A 69 9.87 -13.07 31.96
N ASP A 70 9.15 -13.91 32.71
CA ASP A 70 8.33 -13.51 33.85
C ASP A 70 8.38 -14.59 34.95
N GLU A 71 7.58 -14.46 36.00
CA GLU A 71 7.60 -15.39 37.15
C GLU A 71 7.24 -16.84 36.80
N ASN A 72 6.49 -17.03 35.71
CA ASN A 72 5.97 -18.32 35.26
C ASN A 72 6.64 -18.80 33.97
N ASN A 73 7.59 -18.04 33.41
CA ASN A 73 8.19 -18.30 32.10
C ASN A 73 9.72 -18.14 32.19
N GLN A 74 10.45 -19.25 32.27
CA GLN A 74 11.90 -19.26 32.52
C GLN A 74 12.58 -20.50 31.91
N ILE A 75 13.77 -20.31 31.33
CA ILE A 75 14.69 -21.37 30.89
C ILE A 75 15.93 -21.30 31.78
N THR A 76 16.36 -22.43 32.35
CA THR A 76 17.56 -22.53 33.20
C THR A 76 18.41 -23.72 32.79
N LEU A 77 19.73 -23.49 32.73
CA LEU A 77 20.77 -24.44 32.39
C LEU A 77 21.81 -24.45 33.53
N GLU A 78 22.08 -25.61 34.14
CA GLU A 78 23.16 -25.77 35.12
C GLU A 78 24.09 -26.92 34.76
N LYS A 79 25.39 -26.62 34.67
CA LYS A 79 26.45 -27.57 34.35
C LYS A 79 26.76 -28.40 35.59
N ILE A 80 26.67 -29.71 35.43
CA ILE A 80 26.88 -30.72 36.47
C ILE A 80 27.95 -31.71 36.04
N GLU A 81 28.60 -32.35 37.01
CA GLU A 81 29.61 -33.37 36.77
C GLU A 81 29.14 -34.70 37.38
N ILE A 82 29.07 -35.74 36.55
CA ILE A 82 28.62 -37.08 36.92
C ILE A 82 29.70 -38.05 36.47
N GLU A 83 30.29 -38.80 37.40
CA GLU A 83 31.31 -39.82 37.11
C GLU A 83 32.53 -39.30 36.30
N GLY A 84 32.81 -37.99 36.39
CA GLY A 84 33.88 -37.31 35.64
C GLY A 84 33.47 -36.81 34.24
N VAL A 85 32.19 -36.93 33.88
CA VAL A 85 31.62 -36.42 32.62
C VAL A 85 30.80 -35.16 32.88
N ALA A 86 31.03 -34.11 32.09
CA ALA A 86 30.24 -32.88 32.13
C ALA A 86 28.89 -33.09 31.42
N SER A 87 27.81 -32.70 32.10
CA SER A 87 26.41 -32.86 31.69
C SER A 87 25.65 -31.58 32.06
N TRP A 88 24.46 -31.38 31.51
CA TRP A 88 23.62 -30.21 31.81
C TRP A 88 22.27 -30.62 32.37
N ASN A 89 21.87 -30.04 33.50
CA ASN A 89 20.48 -29.97 33.91
C ASN A 89 19.81 -28.84 33.14
N VAL A 90 18.63 -29.12 32.60
CA VAL A 90 17.76 -28.17 31.93
C VAL A 90 16.47 -28.07 32.72
N THR A 91 15.97 -26.86 32.94
CA THR A 91 14.63 -26.65 33.50
C THR A 91 13.94 -25.53 32.76
N LEU A 92 12.75 -25.86 32.26
CA LEU A 92 11.81 -24.94 31.64
C LEU A 92 10.60 -24.81 32.56
N THR A 93 10.24 -23.57 32.90
CA THR A 93 8.94 -23.24 33.46
C THR A 93 8.13 -22.51 32.39
N TYR A 94 6.88 -22.94 32.16
CA TYR A 94 5.93 -22.26 31.28
C TYR A 94 4.52 -22.35 31.89
N GLY A 95 3.98 -21.19 32.28
CA GLY A 95 2.73 -21.13 33.05
C GLY A 95 2.90 -21.81 34.42
N GLU A 96 1.94 -22.65 34.80
CA GLU A 96 2.02 -23.47 36.02
C GLU A 96 2.87 -24.75 35.82
N GLY A 97 3.31 -25.04 34.60
CA GLY A 97 4.09 -26.24 34.26
C GLY A 97 5.59 -26.03 34.46
N THR A 98 6.24 -26.93 35.20
CA THR A 98 7.71 -27.02 35.23
C THR A 98 8.16 -28.37 34.66
N TYR A 99 9.05 -28.33 33.67
CA TYR A 99 9.72 -29.47 33.07
C TYR A 99 11.21 -29.41 33.41
N SER A 100 11.74 -30.47 34.03
CA SER A 100 13.17 -30.61 34.30
C SER A 100 13.70 -31.89 33.67
N GLU A 101 14.75 -31.77 32.86
CA GLU A 101 15.42 -32.91 32.23
C GLU A 101 16.93 -32.81 32.45
N LYS A 102 17.55 -33.96 32.71
CA LYS A 102 19.00 -34.10 32.83
C LYS A 102 19.54 -34.64 31.52
N ILE A 103 20.57 -34.01 30.97
CA ILE A 103 21.00 -34.25 29.60
C ILE A 103 22.48 -34.64 29.57
N ASP A 104 22.71 -35.83 29.04
CA ASP A 104 24.00 -36.39 28.65
C ASP A 104 24.04 -36.59 27.12
N ASN A 105 24.96 -37.40 26.60
CA ASN A 105 25.17 -37.55 25.15
C ASN A 105 24.10 -38.41 24.44
N GLU A 106 23.13 -39.04 25.14
CA GLU A 106 22.20 -40.02 24.53
C GLU A 106 20.70 -39.74 24.77
N THR A 107 20.27 -38.48 24.93
CA THR A 107 18.83 -38.17 24.98
C THR A 107 18.12 -38.37 23.64
N LYS A 108 16.83 -38.73 23.71
CA LYS A 108 15.90 -38.86 22.56
C LYS A 108 14.77 -37.84 22.71
N PRO A 109 14.22 -37.30 21.61
CA PRO A 109 13.16 -36.30 21.66
C PRO A 109 11.90 -36.85 22.37
N ARG A 110 11.20 -35.96 23.09
CA ARG A 110 9.99 -36.29 23.84
C ARG A 110 8.93 -35.22 23.65
N VAL A 111 7.70 -35.65 23.41
CA VAL A 111 6.55 -34.76 23.16
C VAL A 111 5.91 -34.32 24.48
N ILE A 112 5.59 -33.03 24.58
CA ILE A 112 4.67 -32.45 25.55
C ILE A 112 3.48 -31.88 24.74
N ASN A 113 2.25 -32.04 25.24
CA ASN A 113 1.08 -31.42 24.61
C ASN A 113 1.19 -29.88 24.69
N ASP A 114 0.64 -29.17 23.71
CA ASP A 114 0.69 -27.69 23.55
C ASP A 114 2.09 -27.06 23.30
N GLY A 115 3.15 -27.86 23.23
CA GLY A 115 4.46 -27.43 22.75
C GLY A 115 5.48 -28.55 22.76
N ILE A 116 5.87 -29.03 21.58
CA ILE A 116 6.99 -30.00 21.46
C ILE A 116 8.28 -29.28 21.82
N ILE A 117 9.07 -29.87 22.72
CA ILE A 117 10.38 -29.38 23.13
C ILE A 117 11.33 -30.56 23.20
N ALA A 118 12.06 -30.79 22.12
CA ALA A 118 13.11 -31.82 22.04
C ALA A 118 14.44 -31.23 22.49
N VAL A 119 15.08 -31.78 23.52
CA VAL A 119 16.36 -31.25 24.05
C VAL A 119 17.50 -32.27 23.93
N GLN A 120 18.63 -31.82 23.39
CA GLN A 120 19.81 -32.64 23.11
C GLN A 120 21.09 -31.91 23.51
N SER A 121 21.97 -32.54 24.29
CA SER A 121 23.33 -32.04 24.49
C SER A 121 24.17 -32.40 23.26
N LEU A 122 24.87 -31.41 22.70
CA LEU A 122 25.82 -31.63 21.60
C LEU A 122 27.27 -31.73 22.11
N SER A 123 27.58 -31.10 23.24
CA SER A 123 28.86 -31.26 23.94
C SER A 123 28.81 -30.69 25.37
N LYS A 124 29.92 -30.84 26.12
CA LYS A 124 30.14 -30.20 27.43
C LYS A 124 29.81 -28.70 27.49
N ASP A 125 29.88 -27.98 26.36
CA ASP A 125 29.67 -26.54 26.29
C ASP A 125 28.56 -26.15 25.29
N SER A 126 27.81 -27.11 24.74
CA SER A 126 26.74 -26.84 23.77
C SER A 126 25.51 -27.73 23.98
N ILE A 127 24.37 -27.06 24.05
CA ILE A 127 23.03 -27.65 24.13
C ILE A 127 22.19 -27.17 22.96
N SER A 128 21.39 -28.07 22.39
CA SER A 128 20.35 -27.77 21.41
C SER A 128 18.96 -28.06 22.01
N PHE A 129 17.98 -27.23 21.70
CA PHE A 129 16.57 -27.50 21.97
C PHE A 129 15.66 -27.02 20.84
N SER A 130 14.64 -27.78 20.50
CA SER A 130 13.53 -27.31 19.65
C SER A 130 12.41 -26.71 20.50
N VAL A 131 11.60 -25.83 19.91
CA VAL A 131 10.25 -25.50 20.41
C VAL A 131 9.25 -25.43 19.25
N SER A 132 7.97 -25.68 19.50
CA SER A 132 6.92 -25.49 18.48
C SER A 132 6.83 -24.04 18.00
N LYS A 133 6.49 -23.87 16.71
CA LYS A 133 6.35 -22.57 16.04
C LYS A 133 5.50 -21.56 16.83
N ASP A 134 4.34 -22.00 17.33
CA ASP A 134 3.42 -21.15 18.09
C ASP A 134 3.99 -20.69 19.44
N LEU A 135 4.78 -21.52 20.12
CA LEU A 135 5.39 -21.16 21.40
C LEU A 135 6.48 -20.11 21.20
N ALA A 136 7.31 -20.27 20.17
CA ALA A 136 8.27 -19.27 19.75
C ALA A 136 7.59 -17.93 19.43
N ASP A 137 6.46 -17.96 18.71
CA ASP A 137 5.72 -16.76 18.31
C ASP A 137 5.02 -16.06 19.48
N ARG A 138 4.47 -16.79 20.45
CA ARG A 138 3.96 -16.22 21.70
C ARG A 138 5.04 -15.51 22.52
N ILE A 139 6.22 -16.11 22.65
CA ILE A 139 7.36 -15.53 23.38
C ILE A 139 7.92 -14.29 22.65
N PHE A 140 8.03 -14.36 21.32
CA PHE A 140 8.46 -13.24 20.47
C PHE A 140 7.54 -12.03 20.61
N ASN A 141 6.22 -12.22 20.50
CA ASN A 141 5.25 -11.12 20.53
C ASN A 141 5.22 -10.41 21.89
N LYS A 142 5.33 -11.16 23.00
CA LYS A 142 5.52 -10.56 24.34
C LYS A 142 6.66 -9.54 24.36
N MET A 143 7.83 -9.94 23.87
CA MET A 143 9.02 -9.09 23.98
C MET A 143 9.00 -7.95 22.95
N LEU A 144 8.61 -8.21 21.70
CA LEU A 144 8.77 -7.24 20.61
C LEU A 144 7.54 -6.37 20.33
N VAL A 145 6.35 -6.77 20.79
CA VAL A 145 5.12 -5.98 20.65
C VAL A 145 4.71 -5.34 21.98
N ASN A 146 4.72 -6.07 23.09
CA ASN A 146 4.30 -5.52 24.39
C ASN A 146 5.41 -4.72 25.10
N HIS A 147 6.66 -4.92 24.66
CA HIS A 147 7.88 -4.53 25.36
C HIS A 147 8.05 -5.21 26.74
N ASP A 148 7.63 -6.48 26.85
CA ASP A 148 7.74 -7.21 28.11
C ASP A 148 9.22 -7.30 28.58
N PRO A 149 9.49 -7.12 29.88
CA PRO A 149 10.84 -7.21 30.44
C PRO A 149 11.37 -8.64 30.40
N PHE A 150 12.67 -8.78 30.63
CA PHE A 150 13.29 -10.09 30.88
C PHE A 150 14.52 -9.93 31.78
N THR A 151 15.05 -11.04 32.27
CA THR A 151 16.35 -11.11 32.95
C THR A 151 17.13 -12.34 32.49
N LEU A 152 18.25 -12.11 31.82
CA LEU A 152 19.28 -13.10 31.54
C LEU A 152 20.32 -13.07 32.64
N THR A 153 20.73 -14.23 33.13
CA THR A 153 21.82 -14.40 34.10
C THR A 153 22.78 -15.48 33.63
N ALA A 154 24.06 -15.30 33.94
CA ALA A 154 25.11 -16.28 33.70
C ALA A 154 26.11 -16.30 34.87
N SER A 155 26.63 -17.47 35.22
CA SER A 155 27.69 -17.62 36.21
C SER A 155 28.83 -18.47 35.68
N SER A 156 30.07 -18.16 36.10
CA SER A 156 31.25 -18.95 35.75
C SER A 156 31.70 -19.89 36.86
N THR A 157 32.43 -20.94 36.49
CA THR A 157 33.13 -21.85 37.40
C THR A 157 34.11 -21.11 38.32
N GLY A 158 34.65 -19.97 37.85
CA GLY A 158 35.48 -19.04 38.64
C GLY A 158 34.71 -18.05 39.51
N GLY A 159 33.39 -18.20 39.70
CA GLY A 159 32.59 -17.37 40.60
C GLY A 159 32.24 -15.96 40.09
N LYS A 160 32.50 -15.64 38.82
CA LYS A 160 31.96 -14.42 38.20
C LYS A 160 30.47 -14.60 37.95
N ASN A 161 29.67 -13.57 38.15
CA ASN A 161 28.29 -13.55 37.68
C ASN A 161 28.04 -12.35 36.76
N ILE A 162 27.05 -12.49 35.89
CA ILE A 162 26.64 -11.48 34.92
C ILE A 162 25.13 -11.52 34.80
N THR A 163 24.49 -10.35 34.83
CA THR A 163 23.04 -10.19 34.70
C THR A 163 22.77 -9.12 33.65
N VAL A 164 21.94 -9.45 32.65
CA VAL A 164 21.43 -8.52 31.64
C VAL A 164 19.91 -8.44 31.81
N ILE A 165 19.38 -7.24 32.02
CA ILE A 165 17.96 -6.98 32.24
C ILE A 165 17.48 -6.02 31.14
N ARG A 166 16.30 -6.26 30.57
CA ARG A 166 15.54 -5.20 29.89
C ARG A 166 14.42 -4.73 30.79
N GLU A 167 14.34 -3.43 30.97
CA GLU A 167 13.31 -2.73 31.70
C GLU A 167 12.55 -1.83 30.73
N LYS A 168 11.23 -1.98 30.68
CA LYS A 168 10.35 -0.99 30.09
C LYS A 168 10.15 0.13 31.11
N PHE A 169 10.38 1.38 30.72
CA PHE A 169 10.12 2.56 31.56
C PHE A 169 9.45 3.67 30.76
N ASN A 170 8.63 4.51 31.40
CA ASN A 170 8.03 5.66 30.75
C ASN A 170 8.77 6.93 31.18
N GLU A 171 9.15 7.77 30.21
CA GLU A 171 9.82 9.05 30.43
C GLU A 171 9.29 10.06 29.38
N ASP A 172 8.88 11.24 29.85
CA ASP A 172 8.20 12.27 29.05
C ASP A 172 6.91 11.80 28.36
N GLY A 173 6.22 10.80 28.93
CA GLY A 173 5.01 10.19 28.35
C GLY A 173 5.27 9.16 27.27
N LYS A 174 6.54 8.92 26.89
CA LYS A 174 6.93 7.89 25.91
C LYS A 174 7.51 6.65 26.60
N ASP A 175 7.15 5.47 26.11
CA ASP A 175 7.70 4.20 26.58
C ASP A 175 9.09 3.97 25.98
N LYS A 176 10.09 3.70 26.82
CA LYS A 176 11.49 3.51 26.43
C LYS A 176 12.01 2.18 26.95
N ASP A 177 12.90 1.56 26.17
CA ASP A 177 13.63 0.36 26.56
C ASP A 177 14.96 0.74 27.20
N LYS A 178 15.29 0.08 28.31
CA LYS A 178 16.57 0.19 29.00
C LYS A 178 17.18 -1.20 29.18
N TYR A 179 18.40 -1.38 28.68
CA TYR A 179 19.19 -2.60 28.82
C TYR A 179 20.29 -2.40 29.86
N THR A 180 20.20 -3.12 30.97
CA THR A 180 21.11 -3.02 32.12
C THR A 180 22.00 -4.25 32.19
N PHE A 181 23.28 -4.11 31.86
CA PHE A 181 24.32 -5.13 32.02
C PHE A 181 24.99 -4.93 33.37
N SER A 182 25.21 -5.99 34.14
CA SER A 182 25.81 -5.91 35.47
C SER A 182 26.62 -7.14 35.84
N SER A 183 27.58 -7.00 36.77
CA SER A 183 28.44 -8.08 37.25
C SER A 183 28.94 -7.84 38.68
N ASN A 184 29.34 -8.90 39.38
CA ASN A 184 30.02 -8.81 40.69
C ASN A 184 31.43 -8.20 40.61
N GLU A 185 32.05 -8.15 39.43
CA GLU A 185 33.31 -7.44 39.15
C GLU A 185 33.11 -6.25 38.18
N ALA A 186 34.10 -5.37 38.09
CA ALA A 186 34.05 -4.23 37.16
C ALA A 186 34.05 -4.70 35.70
N LEU A 187 33.10 -4.20 34.90
CA LEU A 187 32.93 -4.50 33.49
C LEU A 187 34.10 -3.93 32.68
N LYS A 188 34.90 -4.80 32.08
CA LYS A 188 36.04 -4.48 31.21
C LYS A 188 35.69 -4.57 29.72
N SER A 189 34.74 -5.43 29.37
CA SER A 189 34.27 -5.61 28.00
C SER A 189 32.84 -6.13 28.02
N VAL A 190 31.96 -5.49 27.25
CA VAL A 190 30.61 -5.94 26.88
C VAL A 190 30.55 -5.95 25.35
N GLU A 191 30.27 -7.10 24.76
CA GLU A 191 30.01 -7.27 23.34
C GLU A 191 28.65 -7.94 23.16
N VAL A 192 27.82 -7.34 22.32
CA VAL A 192 26.53 -7.88 21.87
C VAL A 192 26.56 -7.88 20.36
N ARG A 193 26.30 -9.03 19.75
CA ARG A 193 26.44 -9.27 18.31
C ARG A 193 25.28 -10.11 17.83
N ASP A 194 24.82 -9.84 16.62
CA ASP A 194 23.85 -10.66 15.91
C ASP A 194 24.25 -10.74 14.43
N GLY A 195 24.72 -11.91 14.00
CA GLY A 195 25.39 -12.06 12.71
C GLY A 195 26.60 -11.11 12.58
N ILE A 196 26.56 -10.23 11.57
CA ILE A 196 27.57 -9.19 11.36
C ILE A 196 27.39 -8.00 12.31
N ASP A 197 26.16 -7.69 12.71
CA ASP A 197 25.81 -6.48 13.46
C ASP A 197 26.29 -6.60 14.91
N ASN A 198 26.83 -5.52 15.49
CA ASN A 198 27.35 -5.55 16.85
C ASN A 198 27.51 -4.18 17.50
N ILE A 199 27.44 -4.17 18.83
CA ILE A 199 27.95 -3.10 19.70
C ILE A 199 29.00 -3.70 20.66
N ILE A 200 30.13 -3.00 20.79
CA ILE A 200 31.29 -3.40 21.59
C ILE A 200 31.69 -2.24 22.49
N ILE A 201 31.72 -2.48 23.79
CA ILE A 201 32.03 -1.50 24.84
C ILE A 201 33.22 -2.01 25.63
N ASN A 202 34.39 -1.41 25.42
CA ASN A 202 35.66 -1.84 26.03
C ASN A 202 36.19 -0.78 27.00
N TYR A 203 36.67 -1.21 28.16
CA TYR A 203 37.36 -0.35 29.12
C TYR A 203 38.84 -0.19 28.70
N ILE A 204 39.19 0.99 28.23
CA ILE A 204 40.54 1.35 27.80
C ILE A 204 41.27 2.07 28.95
N THR A 205 42.52 1.67 29.16
CA THR A 205 43.45 2.31 30.10
C THR A 205 44.68 2.77 29.33
N ASP A 206 44.79 4.08 29.10
CA ASP A 206 46.03 4.68 28.58
C ASP A 206 46.89 5.25 29.73
N SER A 207 48.06 5.77 29.41
CA SER A 207 49.03 6.28 30.40
C SER A 207 48.51 7.43 31.28
N ASN A 208 47.44 8.11 30.88
CA ASN A 208 46.88 9.28 31.56
C ASN A 208 45.36 9.18 31.81
N ASN A 209 44.60 8.45 30.98
CA ASN A 209 43.14 8.36 31.06
C ASN A 209 42.60 6.93 31.20
N ASN A 210 41.43 6.84 31.83
CA ASN A 210 40.63 5.63 31.95
C ASN A 210 39.23 5.92 31.39
N TYR A 211 38.80 5.20 30.36
CA TYR A 211 37.52 5.44 29.69
C TYR A 211 36.91 4.17 29.12
N TYR A 212 35.63 4.23 28.78
CA TYR A 212 34.99 3.26 27.90
C TYR A 212 35.06 3.78 26.48
N GLU A 213 35.63 2.97 25.60
CA GLU A 213 35.48 3.09 24.17
C GLU A 213 34.25 2.29 23.73
N VAL A 214 33.36 2.89 22.94
CA VAL A 214 32.26 2.19 22.31
C VAL A 214 32.41 2.23 20.79
N SER A 215 32.43 1.04 20.19
CA SER A 215 32.51 0.79 18.75
C SER A 215 31.46 -0.25 18.34
N GLY A 216 31.32 -0.51 17.05
CA GLY A 216 30.28 -1.38 16.51
C GLY A 216 29.97 -1.09 15.04
N GLN A 217 29.11 -1.91 14.44
CA GLN A 217 28.57 -1.72 13.10
C GLN A 217 27.13 -2.20 13.03
N TYR A 218 26.31 -1.58 12.17
CA TYR A 218 24.95 -2.00 11.88
C TYR A 218 24.66 -1.94 10.38
N LYS A 219 24.23 -3.06 9.77
CA LYS A 219 23.95 -3.23 8.33
C LYS A 219 24.98 -2.51 7.46
N GLU A 220 26.23 -2.96 7.60
CA GLU A 220 27.44 -2.46 6.91
C GLU A 220 27.86 -1.01 7.25
N ILE A 221 27.12 -0.30 8.13
CA ILE A 221 27.51 1.02 8.63
C ILE A 221 28.31 0.87 9.93
N GLU A 222 29.64 0.98 9.84
CA GLU A 222 30.52 1.12 11.01
C GLU A 222 30.31 2.45 11.75
N LEU A 223 30.58 2.46 13.06
CA LEU A 223 30.76 3.71 13.81
C LEU A 223 31.99 4.46 13.30
N SER A 224 31.75 5.49 12.49
CA SER A 224 32.77 6.39 11.92
C SER A 224 33.78 6.99 12.91
N LYS A 225 33.47 6.97 14.21
CA LYS A 225 34.41 7.23 15.30
C LYS A 225 33.90 6.58 16.60
N SER A 226 34.79 5.94 17.36
CA SER A 226 34.45 5.40 18.67
C SER A 226 34.02 6.51 19.66
N ALA A 227 32.98 6.25 20.44
CA ALA A 227 32.55 7.16 21.50
C ALA A 227 33.36 6.93 22.79
N ILE A 228 33.70 8.01 23.50
CA ILE A 228 34.47 7.97 24.76
C ILE A 228 33.54 8.34 25.91
N VAL A 229 33.34 7.41 26.85
CA VAL A 229 32.54 7.63 28.07
C VAL A 229 33.44 7.49 29.31
N SER A 230 33.53 8.53 30.13
CA SER A 230 34.46 8.60 31.26
C SER A 230 33.77 8.59 32.63
N GLY A 231 34.34 7.85 33.58
CA GLY A 231 33.87 7.81 34.97
C GLY A 231 32.45 7.27 35.13
N VAL A 232 31.52 8.13 35.54
CA VAL A 232 30.09 7.85 35.79
C VAL A 232 29.20 8.66 34.83
N ALA A 233 29.75 9.09 33.69
CA ALA A 233 29.05 9.92 32.71
C ALA A 233 28.09 9.10 31.83
N LYS A 234 27.17 9.83 31.18
CA LYS A 234 26.44 9.35 30.00
C LYS A 234 27.15 9.86 28.73
N GLY A 235 27.25 9.01 27.72
CA GLY A 235 27.59 9.41 26.35
C GLY A 235 26.44 9.08 25.40
N GLU A 236 26.26 9.87 24.35
CA GLU A 236 25.35 9.55 23.24
C GLU A 236 26.17 9.10 22.04
N ILE A 237 25.67 8.09 21.34
CA ILE A 237 26.27 7.50 20.15
C ILE A 237 25.28 7.61 19.00
N ASP A 238 25.70 8.23 17.90
CA ASP A 238 24.87 8.43 16.72
C ASP A 238 25.30 7.47 15.59
N TYR A 239 24.50 6.41 15.36
CA TYR A 239 24.64 5.54 14.19
C TYR A 239 23.76 6.07 13.05
N ASN A 240 24.14 7.21 12.46
CA ASN A 240 23.48 7.78 11.26
C ASN A 240 21.97 8.09 11.45
N ASN A 241 21.57 8.60 12.61
CA ASN A 241 20.21 8.85 13.12
C ASN A 241 19.54 7.65 13.82
N ILE A 242 20.38 7.01 14.65
CA ILE A 242 20.00 6.23 15.83
C ILE A 242 20.66 6.92 17.01
N LYS A 243 19.95 7.17 18.11
CA LYS A 243 20.57 7.66 19.35
C LYS A 243 20.63 6.55 20.39
N VAL A 244 21.83 6.07 20.67
CA VAL A 244 22.09 5.13 21.78
C VAL A 244 22.75 5.91 22.91
N VAL A 245 22.10 5.97 24.07
CA VAL A 245 22.70 6.52 25.29
C VAL A 245 23.41 5.38 26.03
N VAL A 246 24.67 5.62 26.41
CA VAL A 246 25.51 4.69 27.18
C VAL A 246 25.87 5.34 28.51
N GLU A 247 25.50 4.71 29.61
CA GLU A 247 25.71 5.20 30.98
C GLU A 247 26.49 4.18 31.81
N ILE A 248 27.57 4.64 32.46
CA ILE A 248 28.45 3.79 33.28
C ILE A 248 28.05 3.91 34.74
N GLY A 249 27.65 2.79 35.35
CA GLY A 249 27.21 2.74 36.74
C GLY A 249 28.33 2.69 37.78
N LYS A 250 27.93 2.70 39.06
CA LYS A 250 28.83 2.70 40.22
C LYS A 250 29.84 1.55 40.17
N GLU A 251 31.07 1.85 40.60
CA GLU A 251 32.21 0.92 40.62
C GLU A 251 32.54 0.27 39.25
N ARG A 252 31.96 0.78 38.15
CA ARG A 252 31.97 0.15 36.82
C ARG A 252 31.35 -1.26 36.78
N LYS A 253 30.52 -1.61 37.78
CA LYS A 253 29.81 -2.90 37.87
C LYS A 253 28.53 -2.96 37.05
N THR A 254 28.15 -1.86 36.40
CA THR A 254 26.94 -1.75 35.59
C THR A 254 27.22 -0.90 34.36
N ILE A 255 26.67 -1.30 33.21
CA ILE A 255 26.57 -0.50 32.00
C ILE A 255 25.09 -0.48 31.60
N ILE A 256 24.55 0.70 31.36
CA ILE A 256 23.16 0.91 30.95
C ILE A 256 23.17 1.42 29.52
N LEU A 257 22.33 0.84 28.67
CA LEU A 257 22.09 1.27 27.30
C LEU A 257 20.60 1.58 27.11
N SER A 258 20.27 2.71 26.48
CA SER A 258 18.88 3.07 26.16
C SER A 258 18.79 3.84 24.84
N SER A 259 17.57 3.95 24.30
CA SER A 259 17.26 4.71 23.09
C SER A 259 15.88 5.37 23.21
N ASP A 260 15.49 6.17 22.22
CA ASP A 260 14.18 6.81 22.17
C ASP A 260 13.09 5.86 21.60
N HIS A 261 11.84 6.12 21.97
CA HIS A 261 10.69 5.28 21.62
C HIS A 261 10.50 5.10 20.11
N GLU A 262 10.60 6.18 19.33
CA GLU A 262 10.36 6.21 17.89
C GLU A 262 11.44 5.42 17.14
N THR A 263 12.70 5.53 17.59
CA THR A 263 13.78 4.66 17.17
C THR A 263 13.47 3.19 17.45
N ILE A 264 12.97 2.84 18.64
CA ILE A 264 12.67 1.44 19.02
C ILE A 264 11.49 0.86 18.22
N GLU A 265 10.36 1.58 18.11
CA GLU A 265 9.20 1.14 17.32
C GLU A 265 9.56 0.88 15.86
N ARG A 266 10.36 1.79 15.27
CA ARG A 266 10.89 1.65 13.91
C ARG A 266 11.71 0.36 13.74
N VAL A 267 12.47 -0.06 14.76
CA VAL A 267 13.16 -1.36 14.72
C VAL A 267 12.17 -2.51 14.86
N ALA A 268 11.29 -2.45 15.86
CA ALA A 268 10.38 -3.54 16.19
C ALA A 268 9.50 -3.88 14.98
N GLN A 269 9.05 -2.87 14.22
CA GLN A 269 8.31 -3.08 12.98
C GLN A 269 9.15 -3.76 11.90
N MET A 270 10.40 -3.33 11.66
CA MET A 270 11.30 -4.01 10.70
C MET A 270 11.52 -5.49 11.06
N ILE A 271 11.72 -5.77 12.35
CA ILE A 271 11.85 -7.13 12.91
C ILE A 271 10.54 -7.94 12.78
N LEU A 272 9.39 -7.30 12.92
CA LEU A 272 8.10 -7.95 12.70
C LEU A 272 7.86 -8.25 11.21
N ASP A 273 8.19 -7.33 10.31
CA ASP A 273 8.03 -7.50 8.86
C ASP A 273 8.91 -8.63 8.30
N ASP A 274 10.21 -8.61 8.63
CA ASP A 274 11.18 -9.63 8.22
C ASP A 274 10.81 -11.03 8.77
N LYS A 275 10.10 -11.11 9.91
CA LYS A 275 9.60 -12.38 10.46
C LYS A 275 8.30 -12.87 9.80
N ARG A 276 7.35 -11.97 9.56
CA ARG A 276 5.93 -12.35 9.36
C ARG A 276 5.61 -13.08 8.06
N ASN A 277 6.55 -13.16 7.11
CA ASN A 277 6.39 -13.89 5.84
C ASN A 277 5.11 -13.49 5.07
N ILE A 278 4.67 -12.24 5.20
CA ILE A 278 3.36 -11.78 4.70
C ILE A 278 3.33 -11.92 3.18
N THR A 279 2.53 -12.83 2.65
CA THR A 279 2.31 -13.03 1.21
C THR A 279 1.13 -12.22 0.68
N GLU A 280 0.19 -11.79 1.53
CA GLU A 280 -1.03 -11.12 1.14
C GLU A 280 -1.44 -10.01 2.12
N THR A 281 -2.00 -8.92 1.60
CA THR A 281 -2.56 -7.81 2.40
C THR A 281 -3.81 -7.22 1.72
N THR A 282 -4.57 -6.40 2.44
CA THR A 282 -5.76 -5.69 1.93
C THR A 282 -5.66 -4.20 2.26
N ILE A 283 -6.09 -3.34 1.33
CA ILE A 283 -5.97 -1.88 1.42
C ILE A 283 -7.32 -1.23 1.08
N SER A 284 -7.79 -0.34 1.95
CA SER A 284 -9.07 0.36 1.83
C SER A 284 -8.91 1.77 1.23
N PRO A 285 -10.01 2.46 0.84
CA PRO A 285 -9.94 3.75 0.19
C PRO A 285 -9.34 4.80 1.13
N GLY A 286 -8.32 5.52 0.63
CA GLY A 286 -7.58 6.51 1.43
C GLY A 286 -6.48 5.95 2.33
N GLU A 287 -6.40 4.63 2.55
CA GLU A 287 -5.27 4.02 3.26
C GLU A 287 -3.99 4.06 2.42
N THR A 288 -2.83 4.03 3.08
CA THR A 288 -1.51 3.97 2.43
C THR A 288 -0.66 2.87 3.05
N TYR A 289 -0.52 1.75 2.35
CA TYR A 289 0.28 0.61 2.82
C TYR A 289 1.75 0.76 2.40
N LYS A 290 2.69 0.63 3.34
CA LYS A 290 4.12 0.73 3.05
C LYS A 290 4.69 -0.62 2.62
N ILE A 291 5.16 -0.71 1.38
CA ILE A 291 5.86 -1.89 0.87
C ILE A 291 7.34 -1.78 1.28
N VAL A 292 7.79 -2.71 2.12
CA VAL A 292 9.19 -2.80 2.57
C VAL A 292 10.02 -3.65 1.62
N SER A 293 11.28 -3.28 1.40
CA SER A 293 12.12 -3.81 0.31
C SER A 293 12.37 -5.32 0.36
N ASN A 294 12.16 -5.98 1.49
CA ASN A 294 12.35 -7.43 1.67
C ASN A 294 11.02 -8.17 1.95
N SER A 295 9.86 -7.54 1.70
CA SER A 295 8.57 -8.17 1.98
C SER A 295 8.39 -9.45 1.16
N ASN A 296 7.85 -10.50 1.79
CA ASN A 296 7.39 -11.71 1.07
C ASN A 296 6.08 -11.50 0.29
N LEU A 297 5.60 -10.25 0.22
CA LEU A 297 4.30 -9.87 -0.33
C LEU A 297 4.22 -10.21 -1.81
N SER A 298 3.18 -10.95 -2.18
CA SER A 298 2.86 -11.35 -3.54
C SER A 298 1.45 -10.95 -3.97
N THR A 299 0.58 -10.61 -3.02
CA THR A 299 -0.82 -10.25 -3.27
C THR A 299 -1.22 -9.00 -2.47
N ILE A 300 -1.97 -8.11 -3.11
CA ILE A 300 -2.62 -6.95 -2.51
C ILE A 300 -4.07 -6.96 -2.97
N ASN A 301 -5.04 -6.90 -2.06
CA ASN A 301 -6.45 -6.78 -2.38
C ASN A 301 -6.94 -5.36 -2.10
N ILE A 302 -7.79 -4.80 -2.97
CA ILE A 302 -8.42 -3.49 -2.72
C ILE A 302 -9.86 -3.68 -2.24
N SER A 303 -10.17 -3.12 -1.07
CA SER A 303 -11.54 -3.00 -0.55
C SER A 303 -12.21 -1.76 -1.17
N GLY A 304 -12.80 -1.90 -2.36
CA GLY A 304 -13.48 -0.81 -3.06
C GLY A 304 -12.58 -0.08 -4.06
N ASN A 305 -12.61 1.25 -4.07
CA ASN A 305 -11.97 2.08 -5.11
C ASN A 305 -10.75 2.84 -4.57
N GLY A 306 -9.56 2.57 -5.12
CA GLY A 306 -8.32 3.31 -4.81
C GLY A 306 -7.54 2.81 -3.59
N GLY A 307 -7.11 3.74 -2.72
CA GLY A 307 -6.03 3.49 -1.75
C GLY A 307 -4.64 3.65 -2.38
N LYS A 308 -3.58 3.58 -1.57
CA LYS A 308 -2.19 3.79 -2.02
C LYS A 308 -1.22 2.73 -1.52
N VAL A 309 -0.16 2.54 -2.29
CA VAL A 309 1.07 1.87 -1.82
C VAL A 309 2.20 2.88 -1.71
N LYS A 310 3.09 2.69 -0.73
CA LYS A 310 4.29 3.48 -0.53
C LYS A 310 5.53 2.59 -0.63
N PHE A 311 6.18 2.64 -1.79
CA PHE A 311 7.44 1.96 -2.05
C PHE A 311 8.63 2.63 -1.34
N MET A 312 9.73 1.91 -1.18
CA MET A 312 10.99 2.49 -0.70
C MET A 312 11.79 3.02 -1.90
N VAL A 313 12.04 4.34 -1.93
CA VAL A 313 12.67 5.03 -3.07
C VAL A 313 14.17 5.20 -2.87
N ASP A 314 14.93 4.90 -3.93
CA ASP A 314 16.32 5.34 -4.08
C ASP A 314 16.35 6.85 -4.35
N ASP A 315 16.75 7.57 -3.30
CA ASP A 315 16.91 9.01 -3.22
C ASP A 315 17.87 9.61 -4.29
N SER A 316 18.69 8.76 -4.94
CA SER A 316 19.62 9.15 -6.01
C SER A 316 19.06 8.98 -7.43
N ASN A 317 18.10 8.05 -7.62
CA ASN A 317 17.55 7.69 -8.94
C ASN A 317 16.05 7.95 -9.10
N ASN A 318 15.37 8.45 -8.06
CA ASN A 318 13.92 8.74 -8.06
C ASN A 318 13.05 7.50 -8.39
N SER A 319 13.49 6.33 -7.93
CA SER A 319 12.95 5.04 -8.36
C SER A 319 12.91 4.00 -7.24
N SER A 320 12.03 3.01 -7.35
CA SER A 320 12.01 1.80 -6.54
C SER A 320 12.17 0.55 -7.41
N ILE A 321 12.42 -0.61 -6.80
CA ILE A 321 12.50 -1.91 -7.48
C ILE A 321 11.55 -2.89 -6.77
N ILE A 322 10.78 -3.62 -7.57
CA ILE A 322 9.89 -4.69 -7.14
C ILE A 322 10.71 -5.97 -6.96
N ASN A 323 10.90 -6.45 -5.73
CA ASN A 323 11.85 -7.52 -5.43
C ASN A 323 11.25 -8.95 -5.43
N LYS A 324 9.95 -9.05 -5.69
CA LYS A 324 9.15 -10.28 -5.89
C LYS A 324 7.92 -9.88 -6.70
N GLU A 325 7.34 -10.77 -7.50
CA GLU A 325 6.09 -10.45 -8.23
C GLU A 325 4.96 -10.04 -7.26
N ILE A 326 4.28 -8.93 -7.53
CA ILE A 326 3.12 -8.44 -6.75
C ILE A 326 1.89 -8.37 -7.66
N THR A 327 0.84 -9.10 -7.30
CA THR A 327 -0.50 -9.02 -7.88
C THR A 327 -1.41 -8.14 -7.03
N VAL A 328 -1.92 -7.04 -7.60
CA VAL A 328 -2.98 -6.23 -7.01
C VAL A 328 -4.33 -6.67 -7.58
N ASN A 329 -5.20 -7.29 -6.78
CA ASN A 329 -6.58 -7.61 -7.16
C ASN A 329 -7.50 -6.42 -6.83
N TYR A 330 -8.33 -5.99 -7.77
CA TYR A 330 -9.27 -4.89 -7.60
C TYR A 330 -10.54 -5.13 -8.41
N SER A 331 -11.72 -5.11 -7.77
CA SER A 331 -13.03 -5.20 -8.46
C SER A 331 -13.14 -6.31 -9.54
N GLY A 332 -12.55 -7.48 -9.27
CA GLY A 332 -12.48 -8.63 -10.20
C GLY A 332 -11.34 -8.61 -11.22
N ASN A 333 -10.73 -7.45 -11.47
CA ASN A 333 -9.56 -7.24 -12.33
C ASN A 333 -8.24 -7.36 -11.54
N LYS A 334 -7.10 -7.32 -12.24
CA LYS A 334 -5.77 -7.41 -11.61
C LYS A 334 -4.73 -6.46 -12.23
N VAL A 335 -3.73 -6.09 -11.45
CA VAL A 335 -2.47 -5.48 -11.91
C VAL A 335 -1.31 -6.32 -11.39
N VAL A 336 -0.50 -6.90 -12.28
CA VAL A 336 0.65 -7.73 -11.89
C VAL A 336 1.94 -6.97 -12.21
N PHE A 337 2.72 -6.67 -11.17
CA PHE A 337 4.07 -6.09 -11.25
C PHE A 337 5.10 -7.22 -11.24
N PRO A 338 5.79 -7.53 -12.35
CA PRO A 338 6.74 -8.64 -12.39
C PRO A 338 7.96 -8.41 -11.49
N GLU A 339 8.58 -9.50 -11.05
CA GLU A 339 9.82 -9.45 -10.26
C GLU A 339 10.94 -8.68 -10.99
N GLY A 340 11.68 -7.87 -10.24
CA GLY A 340 12.77 -7.01 -10.69
C GLY A 340 12.32 -5.85 -11.58
N THR A 341 11.05 -5.45 -11.57
CA THR A 341 10.58 -4.25 -12.28
C THR A 341 11.02 -2.99 -11.54
N LYS A 342 11.70 -2.08 -12.23
CA LYS A 342 12.05 -0.75 -11.74
C LYS A 342 10.89 0.22 -12.00
N ILE A 343 10.39 0.84 -10.93
CA ILE A 343 9.40 1.92 -10.97
C ILE A 343 10.14 3.25 -10.89
N THR A 344 9.93 4.17 -11.82
CA THR A 344 10.45 5.55 -11.75
C THR A 344 9.29 6.52 -11.50
N GLY A 345 9.41 7.38 -10.50
CA GLY A 345 8.34 8.27 -10.06
C GLY A 345 8.22 9.58 -10.86
N PRO A 346 7.04 10.25 -10.81
CA PRO A 346 6.65 11.32 -11.74
C PRO A 346 7.33 12.68 -11.53
N SER A 347 7.95 12.92 -10.37
CA SER A 347 8.61 14.19 -10.06
C SER A 347 9.89 13.98 -9.26
N SER A 348 10.85 14.90 -9.39
CA SER A 348 12.15 14.84 -8.72
C SER A 348 12.01 15.03 -7.21
N GLY A 349 12.13 13.95 -6.44
CA GLY A 349 11.78 13.91 -5.01
C GLY A 349 10.50 13.11 -4.72
N TRP A 350 10.11 12.19 -5.61
CA TRP A 350 9.01 11.26 -5.37
C TRP A 350 9.20 10.50 -4.04
N ASN A 351 8.17 10.53 -3.20
CA ASN A 351 8.21 10.01 -1.82
C ASN A 351 7.89 8.49 -1.71
N GLY A 352 7.68 7.81 -2.84
CA GLY A 352 7.33 6.40 -2.93
C GLY A 352 5.84 6.10 -3.04
N GLU A 353 4.96 7.10 -2.87
CA GLU A 353 3.50 6.90 -2.91
C GLU A 353 3.00 6.81 -4.35
N MET A 354 2.17 5.81 -4.61
CA MET A 354 1.48 5.57 -5.88
C MET A 354 0.05 5.13 -5.58
N SER A 355 -0.93 5.81 -6.17
CA SER A 355 -2.33 5.43 -6.08
C SER A 355 -2.59 4.13 -6.84
N LEU A 356 -3.27 3.20 -6.18
CA LEU A 356 -3.73 1.94 -6.74
C LEU A 356 -4.95 2.15 -7.68
N PRO A 357 -5.36 1.14 -8.47
CA PRO A 357 -6.50 1.24 -9.36
C PRO A 357 -7.78 1.81 -8.71
N LYS A 358 -8.34 2.81 -9.37
CA LYS A 358 -9.68 3.34 -9.16
C LYS A 358 -10.47 3.19 -10.46
N ILE A 359 -11.68 2.62 -10.38
CA ILE A 359 -12.64 2.60 -11.49
C ILE A 359 -13.30 3.96 -11.57
N GLU A 360 -13.38 4.51 -12.78
CA GLU A 360 -14.11 5.73 -13.12
C GLU A 360 -15.36 5.40 -13.93
N THR A 361 -16.44 6.17 -13.75
CA THR A 361 -17.71 5.98 -14.46
C THR A 361 -17.68 6.48 -15.91
N ILE A 362 -16.87 7.51 -16.18
CA ILE A 362 -16.63 8.08 -17.51
C ILE A 362 -15.14 8.39 -17.71
N PRO A 363 -14.64 8.37 -18.95
CA PRO A 363 -13.27 8.78 -19.26
C PRO A 363 -13.09 10.31 -19.23
N THR A 364 -11.86 10.80 -19.01
CA THR A 364 -11.57 12.25 -18.96
C THR A 364 -11.73 12.98 -20.29
N ILE A 365 -11.74 12.26 -21.41
CA ILE A 365 -12.05 12.79 -22.75
C ILE A 365 -12.99 11.86 -23.51
N THR A 366 -13.80 12.42 -24.41
CA THR A 366 -14.64 11.64 -25.33
C THR A 366 -13.78 10.87 -26.34
N LEU A 367 -13.79 9.54 -26.28
CA LEU A 367 -13.07 8.70 -27.24
C LEU A 367 -13.63 8.89 -28.66
N SER A 368 -12.73 8.97 -29.64
CA SER A 368 -13.09 8.91 -31.06
C SER A 368 -12.14 7.98 -31.80
N VAL A 369 -12.69 7.10 -32.65
CA VAL A 369 -11.95 6.13 -33.46
C VAL A 369 -12.45 6.25 -34.89
N SER A 370 -11.54 6.55 -35.82
CA SER A 370 -11.92 6.86 -37.22
C SER A 370 -12.72 5.71 -37.85
N GLY A 371 -13.86 6.06 -38.47
CA GLY A 371 -14.77 5.10 -39.12
C GLY A 371 -15.52 4.15 -38.18
N HIS A 372 -15.57 4.41 -36.86
CA HIS A 372 -16.25 3.55 -35.90
C HIS A 372 -17.13 4.34 -34.92
N ASN A 373 -18.26 3.77 -34.51
CA ASN A 373 -18.97 4.19 -33.30
C ASN A 373 -18.31 3.52 -32.08
N VAL A 374 -18.03 4.28 -31.02
CA VAL A 374 -17.36 3.79 -29.80
C VAL A 374 -18.37 3.70 -28.65
N ASN A 375 -18.32 2.61 -27.89
CA ASN A 375 -19.03 2.45 -26.62
C ASN A 375 -18.06 1.96 -25.54
N VAL A 376 -17.85 2.78 -24.51
CA VAL A 376 -16.98 2.49 -23.36
C VAL A 376 -17.61 1.41 -22.49
N LEU A 377 -16.77 0.55 -21.90
CA LEU A 377 -17.21 -0.53 -20.99
C LEU A 377 -16.62 -0.37 -19.58
N GLN A 378 -15.38 0.11 -19.47
CA GLN A 378 -14.73 0.36 -18.19
C GLN A 378 -13.60 1.37 -18.36
N THR A 379 -13.51 2.35 -17.45
CA THR A 379 -12.34 3.23 -17.29
C THR A 379 -11.66 2.91 -15.97
N ILE A 380 -10.32 2.90 -15.95
CA ILE A 380 -9.52 2.84 -14.73
C ILE A 380 -8.46 3.95 -14.71
N THR A 381 -8.21 4.49 -13.52
CA THR A 381 -7.06 5.36 -13.23
C THR A 381 -6.12 4.61 -12.29
N ILE A 382 -4.82 4.61 -12.60
CA ILE A 382 -3.77 4.08 -11.71
C ILE A 382 -2.57 5.05 -11.74
N GLY A 383 -1.88 5.22 -10.60
CA GLY A 383 -0.76 6.17 -10.50
C GLY A 383 -1.16 7.63 -10.73
N GLY A 384 -2.34 8.05 -10.26
CA GLY A 384 -2.89 9.40 -10.49
C GLY A 384 -2.05 10.58 -9.97
N GLU A 385 -0.92 10.33 -9.30
CA GLU A 385 0.11 11.32 -9.00
C GLU A 385 0.93 11.79 -10.22
N GLY A 386 0.89 11.08 -11.37
CA GLY A 386 1.49 11.50 -12.64
C GLY A 386 2.20 10.37 -13.39
N ASP A 387 3.12 10.73 -14.30
CA ASP A 387 3.91 9.81 -15.13
C ASP A 387 4.80 8.84 -14.32
N PHE A 388 4.28 7.66 -14.00
CA PHE A 388 5.09 6.52 -13.57
C PHE A 388 5.62 5.76 -14.79
N ILE A 389 6.92 5.43 -14.78
CA ILE A 389 7.61 4.73 -15.88
C ILE A 389 8.21 3.42 -15.38
N PHE A 390 8.01 2.34 -16.12
CA PHE A 390 8.48 0.98 -15.81
C PHE A 390 9.49 0.48 -16.86
N ASP A 391 10.58 -0.15 -16.43
CA ASP A 391 11.58 -0.72 -17.34
C ASP A 391 11.09 -2.03 -18.00
N LYS A 392 10.38 -2.86 -17.23
CA LYS A 392 9.61 -4.04 -17.65
C LYS A 392 8.13 -3.69 -17.79
N PRO A 393 7.36 -4.38 -18.65
CA PRO A 393 5.91 -4.19 -18.69
C PRO A 393 5.25 -4.61 -17.38
N VAL A 394 4.34 -3.79 -16.88
CA VAL A 394 3.34 -4.19 -15.88
C VAL A 394 2.12 -4.74 -16.62
N HIS A 395 1.47 -5.77 -16.08
CA HIS A 395 0.32 -6.41 -16.70
C HIS A 395 -0.99 -5.87 -16.09
N LEU A 396 -1.81 -5.16 -16.86
CA LEU A 396 -3.19 -4.86 -16.49
C LEU A 396 -4.10 -5.96 -17.05
N ILE A 397 -4.85 -6.64 -16.19
CA ILE A 397 -5.72 -7.76 -16.54
C ILE A 397 -7.17 -7.35 -16.32
N PHE A 398 -7.90 -7.21 -17.41
CA PHE A 398 -9.33 -6.93 -17.44
C PHE A 398 -10.09 -8.26 -17.62
N SER A 399 -10.69 -8.74 -16.54
CA SER A 399 -11.33 -10.06 -16.47
C SER A 399 -12.60 -10.10 -17.33
N ASP A 400 -12.83 -11.22 -18.02
CA ASP A 400 -13.97 -11.42 -18.93
C ASP A 400 -14.10 -10.39 -20.09
N GLN A 401 -13.05 -9.58 -20.36
CA GLN A 401 -13.02 -8.59 -21.46
C GLN A 401 -12.32 -9.09 -22.75
N ALA A 402 -12.24 -10.40 -23.00
CA ALA A 402 -11.71 -10.91 -24.26
C ALA A 402 -12.48 -10.39 -25.49
N GLY A 403 -11.74 -10.06 -26.55
CA GLY A 403 -12.28 -9.49 -27.78
C GLY A 403 -12.73 -8.02 -27.69
N LYS A 404 -12.53 -7.34 -26.56
CA LYS A 404 -12.73 -5.88 -26.44
C LYS A 404 -11.50 -5.11 -26.92
N ARG A 405 -11.70 -3.85 -27.30
CA ARG A 405 -10.60 -2.91 -27.59
C ARG A 405 -10.22 -2.18 -26.30
N VAL A 406 -8.99 -1.67 -26.24
CA VAL A 406 -8.49 -0.90 -25.09
C VAL A 406 -7.49 0.14 -25.57
N GLY A 407 -7.50 1.29 -24.91
CA GLY A 407 -6.56 2.37 -25.12
C GLY A 407 -6.19 3.05 -23.82
N PHE A 408 -5.27 4.00 -23.90
CA PHE A 408 -4.93 4.88 -22.78
C PHE A 408 -5.19 6.34 -23.15
N ILE A 409 -5.38 7.17 -22.13
CA ILE A 409 -5.46 8.63 -22.25
C ILE A 409 -4.23 9.22 -21.56
N LYS A 410 -3.43 9.97 -22.32
CA LYS A 410 -2.26 10.69 -21.83
C LYS A 410 -2.20 12.07 -22.46
N ASP A 411 -1.83 13.10 -21.68
CA ASP A 411 -1.72 14.49 -22.13
C ASP A 411 -2.97 14.98 -22.90
N GLY A 412 -4.16 14.58 -22.43
CA GLY A 412 -5.45 14.91 -23.05
C GLY A 412 -5.71 14.25 -24.41
N SER A 413 -4.94 13.21 -24.77
CA SER A 413 -5.01 12.50 -26.06
C SER A 413 -5.25 11.00 -25.87
N PHE A 414 -6.20 10.44 -26.61
CA PHE A 414 -6.49 9.00 -26.62
C PHE A 414 -5.59 8.26 -27.61
N THR A 415 -4.99 7.15 -27.17
CA THR A 415 -4.21 6.22 -28.01
C THR A 415 -4.74 4.80 -27.84
N GLU A 416 -5.12 4.15 -28.95
CA GLU A 416 -5.52 2.73 -28.90
C GLU A 416 -4.30 1.81 -28.83
N ILE A 417 -4.30 0.92 -27.83
CA ILE A 417 -3.27 -0.10 -27.64
C ILE A 417 -3.47 -1.20 -28.69
N GLN A 418 -2.40 -1.46 -29.44
CA GLN A 418 -2.38 -2.44 -30.53
C GLN A 418 -2.03 -3.84 -30.01
N ASP A 419 -2.30 -4.87 -30.79
CA ASP A 419 -1.99 -6.25 -30.40
C ASP A 419 -0.47 -6.46 -30.22
N CYS A 420 -0.09 -7.31 -29.26
CA CYS A 420 1.30 -7.71 -29.02
C CYS A 420 1.89 -8.51 -30.19
N ASP A 421 3.19 -8.76 -30.15
CA ASP A 421 3.80 -9.69 -31.10
C ASP A 421 3.31 -11.14 -30.89
N GLY A 422 3.63 -12.02 -31.84
CA GLY A 422 3.25 -13.44 -31.79
C GLY A 422 3.86 -14.27 -30.65
N THR A 423 4.54 -13.63 -29.70
CA THR A 423 5.08 -14.22 -28.47
C THR A 423 4.55 -13.55 -27.20
N ASN A 424 3.51 -12.70 -27.32
CA ASN A 424 2.96 -11.86 -26.26
C ASN A 424 3.98 -10.87 -25.66
N ASN A 425 4.87 -10.31 -26.47
CA ASN A 425 5.78 -9.22 -26.06
C ASN A 425 5.39 -7.89 -26.71
N ILE A 426 5.80 -6.77 -26.08
CA ILE A 426 5.65 -5.43 -26.64
C ILE A 426 6.53 -5.28 -27.89
N PRO A 427 5.97 -4.92 -29.06
CA PRO A 427 6.75 -4.74 -30.28
C PRO A 427 7.85 -3.67 -30.16
N ALA A 428 8.95 -3.86 -30.88
CA ALA A 428 10.08 -2.93 -30.84
C ALA A 428 9.66 -1.49 -31.24
N GLY A 429 9.94 -0.52 -30.38
CA GLY A 429 9.51 0.88 -30.56
C GLY A 429 8.10 1.20 -30.06
N LYS A 430 7.52 0.33 -29.22
CA LYS A 430 6.28 0.58 -28.46
C LYS A 430 6.54 0.53 -26.95
N GLU A 431 5.65 1.15 -26.18
CA GLU A 431 5.65 1.15 -24.71
C GLU A 431 4.51 0.29 -24.13
N ASP A 432 3.59 -0.16 -24.99
CA ASP A 432 2.37 -0.88 -24.65
C ASP A 432 1.99 -1.87 -25.77
N CYS A 433 1.24 -2.93 -25.40
CA CYS A 433 0.51 -3.81 -26.31
C CYS A 433 -0.59 -4.59 -25.56
N LYS A 434 -1.50 -5.24 -26.29
CA LYS A 434 -2.55 -6.11 -25.71
C LYS A 434 -2.56 -7.52 -26.29
N TYR A 435 -3.09 -8.48 -25.53
CA TYR A 435 -3.47 -9.80 -26.03
C TYR A 435 -4.64 -10.36 -25.21
N TYR A 436 -5.26 -11.44 -25.70
CA TYR A 436 -6.36 -12.11 -24.99
C TYR A 436 -5.87 -13.46 -24.43
N SER A 437 -6.29 -13.79 -23.21
CA SER A 437 -5.97 -15.05 -22.56
C SER A 437 -7.25 -15.65 -21.98
N ARG A 438 -7.71 -16.77 -22.56
CA ARG A 438 -9.01 -17.39 -22.24
C ARG A 438 -10.20 -16.43 -22.40
N LEU A 439 -10.64 -15.79 -21.32
CA LEU A 439 -11.74 -14.82 -21.27
C LEU A 439 -11.25 -13.41 -20.98
N ASP A 440 -9.96 -13.24 -20.65
CA ASP A 440 -9.40 -11.98 -20.15
C ASP A 440 -8.71 -11.19 -21.26
N LEU A 441 -8.73 -9.86 -21.12
CA LEU A 441 -7.92 -8.92 -21.90
C LEU A 441 -6.74 -8.48 -21.05
N ILE A 442 -5.53 -8.76 -21.54
CA ILE A 442 -4.28 -8.42 -20.87
C ILE A 442 -3.60 -7.31 -21.66
N VAL A 443 -3.30 -6.21 -20.98
CA VAL A 443 -2.47 -5.11 -21.48
C VAL A 443 -1.10 -5.20 -20.81
N LEU A 444 -0.06 -5.20 -21.62
CA LEU A 444 1.31 -4.96 -21.19
C LEU A 444 1.58 -3.46 -21.35
N THR A 445 2.02 -2.75 -20.30
CA THR A 445 2.32 -1.32 -20.37
C THR A 445 3.58 -0.95 -19.60
N LYS A 446 4.33 0.04 -20.10
CA LYS A 446 5.47 0.67 -19.42
C LYS A 446 5.17 2.03 -18.80
N HIS A 447 3.92 2.48 -18.85
CA HIS A 447 3.46 3.69 -18.17
C HIS A 447 2.15 3.44 -17.41
N PHE A 448 1.89 4.24 -16.37
CA PHE A 448 0.56 4.36 -15.77
C PHE A 448 -0.06 5.71 -16.10
N THR A 449 -1.36 5.64 -16.41
CA THR A 449 -2.22 6.67 -17.00
C THR A 449 -3.68 6.23 -16.75
N GLU A 450 -4.65 6.92 -17.34
CA GLU A 450 -6.01 6.42 -17.47
C GLU A 450 -6.09 5.38 -18.61
N PHE A 451 -6.73 4.23 -18.37
CA PHE A 451 -6.95 3.17 -19.36
C PHE A 451 -8.44 2.92 -19.56
N VAL A 452 -8.87 2.77 -20.82
CA VAL A 452 -10.28 2.67 -21.20
C VAL A 452 -10.50 1.42 -22.06
N VAL A 453 -11.31 0.49 -21.56
CA VAL A 453 -11.81 -0.68 -22.31
C VAL A 453 -13.10 -0.30 -23.03
N PHE A 454 -13.20 -0.63 -24.31
CA PHE A 454 -14.32 -0.23 -25.16
C PHE A 454 -14.67 -1.27 -26.23
N THR A 455 -15.85 -1.11 -26.79
CA THR A 455 -16.26 -1.72 -28.06
C THR A 455 -16.29 -0.64 -29.14
N ALA A 456 -15.97 -1.02 -30.37
CA ALA A 456 -16.10 -0.12 -31.51
C ALA A 456 -16.68 -0.85 -32.71
N THR A 457 -17.86 -0.45 -33.16
CA THR A 457 -18.53 -1.00 -34.33
C THR A 457 -18.15 -0.19 -35.57
N PRO A 458 -17.69 -0.81 -36.67
CA PRO A 458 -17.45 -0.09 -37.92
C PRO A 458 -18.72 0.62 -38.38
N ILE A 459 -18.58 1.88 -38.78
CA ILE A 459 -19.66 2.63 -39.43
C ILE A 459 -19.84 1.97 -40.81
N SER A 460 -20.90 1.18 -40.94
CA SER A 460 -21.14 0.29 -42.08
C SER A 460 -21.54 1.04 -43.34
N SER A 461 -20.58 1.72 -43.99
CA SER A 461 -20.74 2.26 -45.33
C SER A 461 -20.90 1.13 -46.36
N GLY A 462 -22.16 0.91 -46.78
CA GLY A 462 -22.47 0.03 -47.91
C GLY A 462 -21.69 0.48 -49.15
N GLY A 463 -20.95 -0.44 -49.77
CA GLY A 463 -19.86 -0.09 -50.69
C GLY A 463 -20.28 0.78 -51.89
N GLY A 464 -19.67 1.96 -51.99
CA GLY A 464 -19.75 2.84 -53.14
C GLY A 464 -18.75 3.99 -53.02
N GLY A 465 -17.84 4.12 -53.99
CA GLY A 465 -16.84 5.19 -54.04
C GLY A 465 -17.43 6.54 -54.43
N GLY A 466 -18.39 7.04 -53.65
CA GLY A 466 -18.89 8.41 -53.75
C GLY A 466 -17.85 9.43 -53.27
N PRO A 467 -18.03 10.73 -53.58
CA PRO A 467 -17.19 11.77 -53.00
C PRO A 467 -17.39 11.85 -51.49
N THR A 468 -16.29 11.98 -50.74
CA THR A 468 -16.33 12.27 -49.30
C THR A 468 -16.85 13.68 -49.07
N TYR A 469 -17.96 13.80 -48.33
CA TYR A 469 -18.56 15.09 -48.01
C TYR A 469 -17.94 15.70 -46.76
N THR A 470 -17.61 16.99 -46.85
CA THR A 470 -17.10 17.79 -45.74
C THR A 470 -18.09 18.89 -45.39
N PHE A 471 -18.46 18.98 -44.11
CA PHE A 471 -19.42 19.95 -43.59
C PHE A 471 -18.67 21.10 -42.91
N SER A 472 -19.12 22.34 -43.13
CA SER A 472 -18.50 23.55 -42.57
C SER A 472 -19.55 24.63 -42.32
N ASN A 473 -19.23 25.60 -41.46
CA ASN A 473 -20.13 26.70 -41.09
C ASN A 473 -21.51 26.23 -40.61
N VAL A 474 -21.58 25.08 -39.90
CA VAL A 474 -22.82 24.58 -39.32
C VAL A 474 -23.25 25.51 -38.19
N SER A 475 -24.47 26.06 -38.28
CA SER A 475 -25.00 27.04 -37.34
C SER A 475 -26.51 26.90 -37.18
N ALA A 476 -27.01 27.14 -35.97
CA ALA A 476 -28.43 27.23 -35.66
C ALA A 476 -28.79 28.69 -35.34
N ASP A 477 -29.50 29.36 -36.26
CA ASP A 477 -30.06 30.69 -36.01
C ASP A 477 -31.42 30.55 -35.33
N VAL A 478 -31.46 30.78 -34.01
CA VAL A 478 -32.66 30.62 -33.17
C VAL A 478 -33.48 31.90 -33.22
N GLN A 479 -34.64 31.83 -33.86
CA GLN A 479 -35.58 32.94 -34.05
C GLN A 479 -36.83 32.72 -33.20
N SER A 480 -37.69 33.74 -33.07
CA SER A 480 -38.79 33.73 -32.10
C SER A 480 -39.87 32.66 -32.32
N ASN A 481 -40.02 32.14 -33.54
CA ASN A 481 -41.02 31.12 -33.91
C ASN A 481 -40.45 29.92 -34.70
N GLN A 482 -39.14 29.89 -34.93
CA GLN A 482 -38.46 28.91 -35.78
C GLN A 482 -36.95 28.85 -35.50
N VAL A 483 -36.28 27.79 -35.93
CA VAL A 483 -34.81 27.72 -35.95
C VAL A 483 -34.32 27.43 -37.35
N VAL A 484 -33.41 28.24 -37.87
CA VAL A 484 -32.84 28.08 -39.21
C VAL A 484 -31.46 27.45 -39.10
N ILE A 485 -31.36 26.17 -39.43
CA ILE A 485 -30.09 25.45 -39.49
C ILE A 485 -29.43 25.71 -40.84
N THR A 486 -28.26 26.34 -40.84
CA THR A 486 -27.47 26.61 -42.04
C THR A 486 -26.15 25.85 -42.01
N PHE A 487 -25.68 25.38 -43.16
CA PHE A 487 -24.37 24.75 -43.31
C PHE A 487 -23.89 24.75 -44.76
N ASN A 488 -22.58 24.61 -44.95
CA ASN A 488 -21.95 24.39 -46.24
C ASN A 488 -21.49 22.93 -46.39
N VAL A 489 -21.60 22.38 -47.60
CA VAL A 489 -21.12 21.04 -47.96
C VAL A 489 -20.16 21.12 -49.14
N SER A 490 -19.07 20.35 -49.08
CA SER A 490 -18.11 20.23 -50.19
C SER A 490 -17.73 18.76 -50.42
N PRO A 491 -17.83 18.23 -51.66
CA PRO A 491 -18.38 18.90 -52.85
C PRO A 491 -19.89 19.12 -52.76
N ALA A 492 -20.45 19.91 -53.69
CA ALA A 492 -21.87 20.21 -53.74
C ALA A 492 -22.74 18.94 -53.89
N SER A 493 -23.86 18.88 -53.16
CA SER A 493 -24.74 17.69 -53.09
C SER A 493 -26.14 18.03 -52.59
N SER A 494 -27.05 17.05 -52.67
CA SER A 494 -28.28 17.03 -51.89
C SER A 494 -27.97 16.73 -50.43
N ALA A 495 -28.65 17.37 -49.49
CA ALA A 495 -28.34 17.31 -48.07
C ALA A 495 -29.55 16.94 -47.20
N PHE A 496 -29.31 16.63 -45.93
CA PHE A 496 -30.35 16.34 -44.95
C PHE A 496 -30.01 16.89 -43.56
N LEU A 497 -31.04 17.05 -42.74
CA LEU A 497 -30.98 17.43 -41.33
C LEU A 497 -31.72 16.38 -40.51
N ARG A 498 -31.04 15.78 -39.53
CA ARG A 498 -31.64 14.97 -38.47
C ARG A 498 -31.71 15.79 -37.19
N TYR A 499 -32.85 15.82 -36.50
CA TYR A 499 -33.00 16.51 -35.21
C TYR A 499 -33.95 15.78 -34.25
N GLY A 500 -33.75 15.93 -32.94
CA GLY A 500 -34.56 15.27 -31.90
C GLY A 500 -34.26 15.84 -30.50
N THR A 501 -35.05 15.47 -29.50
CA THR A 501 -34.93 15.97 -28.12
C THR A 501 -34.05 15.12 -27.22
N VAL A 502 -33.48 14.02 -27.75
CA VAL A 502 -32.61 13.08 -27.04
C VAL A 502 -31.28 13.00 -27.77
N GLN A 503 -30.17 13.13 -27.03
CA GLN A 503 -28.83 13.04 -27.59
C GLN A 503 -28.56 11.64 -28.13
N GLY A 504 -28.01 11.53 -29.35
CA GLY A 504 -27.87 10.26 -30.06
C GLY A 504 -29.13 9.79 -30.80
N GLY A 505 -30.29 10.40 -30.54
CA GLY A 505 -31.58 10.11 -31.19
C GLY A 505 -32.60 9.40 -30.26
N PRO A 506 -33.77 9.01 -30.78
CA PRO A 506 -34.19 9.03 -32.18
C PRO A 506 -34.36 10.45 -32.76
N TYR A 507 -34.24 10.57 -34.08
CA TYR A 507 -34.35 11.84 -34.81
C TYR A 507 -35.48 11.81 -35.85
N THR A 508 -36.11 12.97 -36.04
CA THR A 508 -36.85 13.31 -37.25
C THR A 508 -35.86 13.73 -38.34
N GLU A 509 -36.08 13.32 -39.60
CA GLU A 509 -35.24 13.69 -40.75
C GLU A 509 -35.98 14.62 -41.72
N LEU A 510 -35.29 15.66 -42.20
CA LEU A 510 -35.69 16.55 -43.28
C LEU A 510 -34.64 16.49 -44.41
N THR A 511 -35.06 16.55 -45.67
CA THR A 511 -34.16 16.38 -46.83
C THR A 511 -34.32 17.50 -47.86
N GLU A 512 -33.21 17.98 -48.41
CA GLU A 512 -33.15 18.89 -49.56
C GLU A 512 -32.49 18.18 -50.74
N THR A 513 -33.23 18.00 -51.84
CA THR A 513 -32.79 17.21 -53.00
C THR A 513 -31.97 17.98 -54.04
N GLU A 514 -31.83 19.31 -53.89
CA GLU A 514 -31.07 20.14 -54.83
C GLU A 514 -29.56 20.10 -54.53
N SER A 515 -28.74 19.93 -55.57
CA SER A 515 -27.29 19.80 -55.43
C SER A 515 -26.60 21.16 -55.24
N LYS A 516 -26.30 21.53 -54.00
CA LYS A 516 -25.75 22.85 -53.60
C LYS A 516 -24.50 22.69 -52.73
N SER A 517 -23.74 23.77 -52.55
CA SER A 517 -22.63 23.83 -51.60
C SER A 517 -22.99 24.56 -50.29
N SER A 518 -24.25 24.99 -50.15
CA SER A 518 -24.78 25.71 -49.00
C SER A 518 -26.27 25.40 -48.89
N HIS A 519 -26.71 25.06 -47.68
CA HIS A 519 -28.03 24.52 -47.36
C HIS A 519 -28.66 25.25 -46.18
N SER A 520 -29.98 25.25 -46.13
CA SER A 520 -30.76 25.88 -45.07
C SER A 520 -32.04 25.10 -44.79
N PHE A 521 -32.26 24.73 -43.52
CA PHE A 521 -33.44 24.01 -43.06
C PHE A 521 -34.12 24.81 -41.95
N THR A 522 -35.39 25.17 -42.17
CA THR A 522 -36.22 25.83 -41.16
C THR A 522 -36.98 24.79 -40.33
N LEU A 523 -36.70 24.72 -39.04
CA LEU A 523 -37.43 23.95 -38.05
C LEU A 523 -38.55 24.81 -37.44
N THR A 524 -39.77 24.29 -37.39
CA THR A 524 -40.96 24.96 -36.82
C THR A 524 -41.73 23.99 -35.92
N GLY A 525 -42.61 24.51 -35.07
CA GLY A 525 -43.37 23.69 -34.11
C GLY A 525 -42.51 23.07 -33.00
N LEU A 526 -41.41 23.74 -32.66
CA LEU A 526 -40.50 23.36 -31.57
C LEU A 526 -41.07 23.79 -30.22
N SER A 527 -40.81 23.01 -29.17
CA SER A 527 -41.25 23.30 -27.81
C SER A 527 -40.29 24.27 -27.12
N SER A 528 -40.80 25.39 -26.59
CA SER A 528 -39.99 26.36 -25.85
C SER A 528 -39.34 25.73 -24.62
N GLY A 529 -38.13 26.17 -24.28
CA GLY A 529 -37.29 25.60 -23.21
C GLY A 529 -36.64 24.26 -23.56
N THR A 530 -36.92 23.67 -24.73
CA THR A 530 -36.43 22.33 -25.09
C THR A 530 -35.10 22.39 -25.83
N THR A 531 -34.14 21.57 -25.38
CA THR A 531 -32.89 21.33 -26.11
C THR A 531 -33.11 20.29 -27.21
N TYR A 532 -32.75 20.68 -28.43
CA TYR A 532 -32.77 19.82 -29.61
C TYR A 532 -31.33 19.53 -30.04
N TYR A 533 -31.05 18.24 -30.21
CA TYR A 533 -29.80 17.73 -30.76
C TYR A 533 -29.98 17.48 -32.25
N TYR A 534 -28.99 17.81 -33.08
CA TYR A 534 -29.09 17.73 -34.53
C TYR A 534 -27.78 17.35 -35.23
N LYS A 535 -27.91 16.75 -36.41
CA LYS A 535 -26.82 16.36 -37.32
C LYS A 535 -27.18 16.77 -38.74
N VAL A 536 -26.27 17.46 -39.42
CA VAL A 536 -26.40 17.76 -40.86
C VAL A 536 -25.70 16.67 -41.66
N GLY A 537 -26.11 16.39 -42.89
CA GLY A 537 -25.55 15.29 -43.66
C GLY A 537 -25.76 15.38 -45.17
N ALA A 538 -25.08 14.51 -45.91
CA ALA A 538 -25.16 14.38 -47.36
C ALA A 538 -24.81 12.94 -47.79
N SER A 539 -25.64 12.34 -48.64
CA SER A 539 -25.55 10.91 -48.99
C SER A 539 -25.55 10.00 -47.74
N SER A 540 -24.44 9.32 -47.43
CA SER A 540 -24.25 8.49 -46.23
C SER A 540 -23.61 9.23 -45.05
N GLU A 541 -23.04 10.41 -45.28
CA GLU A 541 -22.17 11.10 -44.33
C GLU A 541 -22.96 12.08 -43.45
N THR A 542 -22.57 12.19 -42.18
CA THR A 542 -23.11 13.19 -41.24
C THR A 542 -22.00 13.96 -40.53
N SER A 543 -22.31 15.17 -40.11
CA SER A 543 -21.54 15.93 -39.14
C SER A 543 -21.49 15.23 -37.77
N PRO A 544 -20.63 15.72 -36.85
CA PRO A 544 -20.85 15.56 -35.41
C PRO A 544 -22.25 16.01 -34.98
N GLU A 545 -22.64 15.63 -33.76
CA GLU A 545 -23.85 16.14 -33.12
C GLU A 545 -23.63 17.57 -32.63
N TYR A 546 -24.58 18.44 -32.95
CA TYR A 546 -24.71 19.77 -32.41
C TYR A 546 -25.98 19.85 -31.58
N SER A 547 -26.13 20.90 -30.78
CA SER A 547 -27.38 21.18 -30.06
C SER A 547 -27.74 22.66 -30.12
N PHE A 548 -29.03 22.95 -29.94
CA PHE A 548 -29.55 24.28 -29.63
C PHE A 548 -30.70 24.13 -28.62
N THR A 549 -30.86 25.09 -27.72
CA THR A 549 -32.07 25.20 -26.89
C THR A 549 -33.02 26.17 -27.57
N TYR A 550 -34.22 25.70 -27.94
CA TYR A 550 -35.24 26.58 -28.50
C TYR A 550 -35.94 27.33 -27.36
N ILE A 551 -35.98 28.64 -27.45
CA ILE A 551 -36.74 29.49 -26.53
C ILE A 551 -37.62 30.39 -27.40
N GLU A 552 -38.92 30.08 -27.42
CA GLU A 552 -39.95 30.93 -28.01
C GLU A 552 -39.94 32.27 -27.26
N THR A 553 -39.67 33.35 -27.99
CA THR A 553 -39.57 34.69 -27.43
C THR A 553 -40.79 35.49 -27.85
N GLU A 554 -41.58 35.97 -26.87
CA GLU A 554 -42.72 36.85 -27.17
C GLU A 554 -42.25 38.08 -27.96
N THR A 555 -42.70 38.20 -29.22
CA THR A 555 -42.40 39.36 -30.06
C THR A 555 -43.23 40.57 -29.64
N GLN A 556 -42.89 41.16 -28.49
CA GLN A 556 -43.43 42.46 -28.10
C GLN A 556 -42.76 43.57 -28.92
N SER A 557 -43.53 44.59 -29.29
CA SER A 557 -43.20 45.51 -30.40
C SER A 557 -42.13 46.58 -30.08
N GLY A 558 -40.87 46.15 -29.93
CA GLY A 558 -39.67 46.97 -30.10
C GLY A 558 -39.20 47.79 -28.88
N GLY A 559 -37.88 48.02 -28.81
CA GLY A 559 -37.24 48.88 -27.79
C GLY A 559 -35.92 48.31 -27.26
N SER A 560 -34.79 48.94 -27.62
CA SER A 560 -33.45 48.56 -27.16
C SER A 560 -33.17 49.04 -25.72
N THR A 561 -32.63 48.18 -24.84
CA THR A 561 -31.27 48.29 -24.21
C THR A 561 -31.04 47.35 -23.00
N ILE A 562 -29.99 46.52 -23.07
CA ILE A 562 -28.91 46.20 -22.07
C ILE A 562 -29.07 46.73 -20.62
N PRO A 563 -28.72 46.01 -19.52
CA PRO A 563 -28.62 44.55 -19.24
C PRO A 563 -29.25 44.11 -17.87
N THR A 564 -29.06 42.84 -17.45
CA THR A 564 -28.47 42.37 -16.14
C THR A 564 -29.00 40.96 -15.77
N PRO A 565 -28.14 39.97 -15.40
CA PRO A 565 -28.59 38.61 -15.07
C PRO A 565 -28.59 38.30 -13.55
N ILE A 566 -29.74 37.87 -13.00
CA ILE A 566 -29.82 37.05 -11.78
C ILE A 566 -30.93 35.99 -11.93
N VAL A 567 -30.53 34.75 -11.62
CA VAL A 567 -31.27 33.51 -11.25
C VAL A 567 -32.79 33.61 -11.02
N VAL A 568 -33.53 32.65 -11.59
CA VAL A 568 -34.82 32.13 -11.08
C VAL A 568 -34.80 30.60 -11.20
N GLU A 569 -35.33 29.90 -10.21
CA GLU A 569 -35.41 28.43 -10.12
C GLU A 569 -36.64 27.86 -10.88
N THR A 570 -36.68 26.55 -11.08
CA THR A 570 -37.85 25.83 -11.63
C THR A 570 -38.19 24.62 -10.75
N GLU A 571 -39.47 24.46 -10.39
CA GLU A 571 -39.95 23.43 -9.46
C GLU A 571 -39.93 22.02 -10.09
N SER A 572 -39.52 21.01 -9.30
CA SER A 572 -39.36 19.61 -9.71
C SER A 572 -40.64 18.78 -9.54
N GLN A 573 -40.70 17.59 -10.17
CA GLN A 573 -41.68 16.56 -9.83
C GLN A 573 -41.16 15.72 -8.66
N THR A 574 -41.84 15.77 -7.52
CA THR A 574 -41.41 15.07 -6.31
C THR A 574 -41.47 13.55 -6.44
N ILE A 575 -40.30 12.91 -6.55
CA ILE A 575 -40.13 11.46 -6.40
C ILE A 575 -40.18 11.12 -4.90
N LYS A 576 -40.87 10.05 -4.48
CA LYS A 576 -40.94 9.73 -3.04
C LYS A 576 -39.64 9.05 -2.59
N GLY A 577 -38.73 9.85 -2.04
CA GLY A 577 -37.35 9.49 -1.72
C GLY A 577 -36.37 10.61 -2.05
N ASP A 578 -36.74 11.46 -3.02
CA ASP A 578 -36.06 12.71 -3.35
C ASP A 578 -36.33 13.73 -2.23
N LEU A 579 -35.32 13.92 -1.37
CA LEU A 579 -35.34 14.82 -0.22
C LEU A 579 -34.62 16.15 -0.51
N THR A 580 -33.76 16.17 -1.53
CA THR A 580 -33.00 17.33 -1.97
C THR A 580 -33.75 18.18 -3.00
N GLY A 581 -34.70 17.58 -3.74
CA GLY A 581 -35.59 18.19 -4.72
C GLY A 581 -35.04 18.19 -6.15
N ASP A 582 -34.00 17.43 -6.45
CA ASP A 582 -33.26 17.52 -7.73
C ASP A 582 -33.77 16.57 -8.83
N GLY A 583 -34.67 15.64 -8.49
CA GLY A 583 -35.27 14.67 -9.42
C GLY A 583 -34.57 13.30 -9.48
N VAL A 584 -33.62 13.00 -8.59
CA VAL A 584 -33.10 11.64 -8.35
C VAL A 584 -33.31 11.21 -6.88
N VAL A 585 -32.88 10.00 -6.54
CA VAL A 585 -32.86 9.46 -5.16
C VAL A 585 -31.51 8.80 -4.92
N ASP A 586 -30.61 9.46 -4.20
CA ASP A 586 -29.21 9.03 -4.06
C ASP A 586 -28.59 9.21 -2.65
N GLU A 587 -27.26 9.16 -2.57
CA GLU A 587 -26.48 9.35 -1.33
C GLU A 587 -26.70 10.69 -0.61
N TYR A 588 -27.08 11.74 -1.32
CA TYR A 588 -27.40 13.05 -0.74
C TYR A 588 -28.75 13.01 -0.02
N ASP A 589 -29.77 12.36 -0.58
CA ASP A 589 -31.06 12.15 0.10
C ASP A 589 -30.90 11.23 1.30
N PHE A 590 -30.14 10.14 1.16
CA PHE A 590 -29.80 9.27 2.29
C PHE A 590 -29.07 10.04 3.39
N SER A 591 -28.19 10.99 3.04
CA SER A 591 -27.52 11.84 4.04
C SER A 591 -28.51 12.74 4.81
N LEU A 592 -29.55 13.26 4.14
CA LEU A 592 -30.65 14.01 4.77
C LEU A 592 -31.47 13.11 5.72
N LEU A 593 -31.80 11.89 5.29
CA LEU A 593 -32.56 10.93 6.08
C LEU A 593 -31.78 10.52 7.35
N MET A 594 -30.48 10.23 7.22
CA MET A 594 -29.60 9.97 8.37
C MET A 594 -29.42 11.18 9.30
N ALA A 595 -29.33 12.40 8.75
CA ALA A 595 -29.28 13.63 9.55
C ALA A 595 -30.60 13.92 10.31
N ASN A 596 -31.68 13.22 9.95
CA ASN A 596 -33.01 13.32 10.54
C ASN A 596 -33.44 12.11 11.37
N TRP A 597 -32.60 11.08 11.48
CA TRP A 597 -32.90 9.82 12.18
C TRP A 597 -33.44 10.01 13.61
N GLY A 598 -34.50 9.29 13.95
CA GLY A 598 -35.14 9.31 15.27
C GLY A 598 -35.83 10.63 15.64
N LYS A 599 -35.97 11.59 14.71
CA LYS A 599 -36.79 12.79 14.92
C LYS A 599 -38.27 12.43 14.75
N VAL A 600 -39.12 13.13 15.50
CA VAL A 600 -40.57 12.86 15.58
C VAL A 600 -41.39 14.08 15.18
N GLY A 601 -42.54 13.82 14.54
CA GLY A 601 -43.39 14.84 13.92
C GLY A 601 -42.95 15.19 12.49
N SER A 602 -43.80 15.96 11.80
CA SER A 602 -43.70 16.27 10.36
C SER A 602 -42.27 16.65 9.93
N ASN A 603 -41.72 15.83 9.04
CA ASN A 603 -40.35 15.89 8.54
C ASN A 603 -40.36 15.53 7.05
N ILE A 604 -39.44 16.07 6.25
CA ILE A 604 -39.29 15.66 4.85
C ILE A 604 -38.75 14.23 4.73
N SER A 605 -37.95 13.80 5.71
CA SER A 605 -37.37 12.46 5.77
C SER A 605 -38.31 11.38 6.33
N ASP A 606 -39.51 11.76 6.77
CA ASP A 606 -40.60 10.85 7.11
C ASP A 606 -41.30 10.50 5.79
N LEU A 607 -40.85 9.39 5.19
CA LEU A 607 -41.27 8.91 3.87
C LEU A 607 -42.46 7.95 3.96
N ASN A 608 -42.78 7.43 5.14
CA ASN A 608 -43.93 6.55 5.37
C ASN A 608 -45.19 7.31 5.88
N ASP A 609 -45.03 8.56 6.35
CA ASP A 609 -46.02 9.46 6.94
C ASP A 609 -46.57 9.02 8.34
N ASP A 610 -45.81 8.24 9.12
CA ASP A 610 -46.20 7.76 10.47
C ASP A 610 -45.80 8.69 11.62
N GLY A 611 -44.86 9.60 11.39
CA GLY A 611 -44.41 10.59 12.37
C GLY A 611 -43.08 10.30 13.07
N VAL A 612 -42.32 9.28 12.68
CA VAL A 612 -40.95 9.01 13.18
C VAL A 612 -40.01 8.62 12.05
N VAL A 613 -38.84 9.27 11.92
CA VAL A 613 -37.85 8.90 10.89
C VAL A 613 -37.04 7.68 11.32
N ASP A 614 -37.26 6.51 10.71
CA ASP A 614 -36.61 5.24 11.11
C ASP A 614 -36.26 4.26 9.96
N GLU A 615 -35.98 2.99 10.29
CA GLU A 615 -35.68 1.91 9.35
C GLU A 615 -36.70 1.70 8.22
N TYR A 616 -37.98 2.07 8.42
CA TYR A 616 -39.00 1.97 7.38
C TYR A 616 -38.87 3.09 6.33
N ASP A 617 -38.47 4.30 6.71
CA ASP A 617 -38.18 5.39 5.76
C ASP A 617 -36.89 5.14 5.00
N PHE A 618 -35.84 4.67 5.68
CA PHE A 618 -34.63 4.23 5.00
C PHE A 618 -34.94 3.14 3.96
N SER A 619 -35.82 2.18 4.30
CA SER A 619 -36.27 1.15 3.36
C SER A 619 -37.04 1.73 2.17
N LEU A 620 -37.81 2.81 2.34
CA LEU A 620 -38.49 3.51 1.24
C LEU A 620 -37.52 4.31 0.35
N LEU A 621 -36.52 4.96 0.93
CA LEU A 621 -35.48 5.67 0.17
C LEU A 621 -34.65 4.68 -0.66
N MET A 622 -34.19 3.58 -0.05
CA MET A 622 -33.51 2.49 -0.76
C MET A 622 -34.39 1.84 -1.86
N ALA A 623 -35.71 1.78 -1.67
CA ALA A 623 -36.63 1.20 -2.66
C ALA A 623 -36.89 2.08 -3.89
N ASN A 624 -36.59 3.38 -3.82
CA ASN A 624 -36.75 4.34 -4.92
C ASN A 624 -35.40 4.79 -5.51
N TRP A 625 -34.28 4.23 -5.04
CA TRP A 625 -32.92 4.61 -5.42
C TRP A 625 -32.69 4.60 -6.93
N THR A 626 -32.07 5.67 -7.44
CA THR A 626 -31.67 5.83 -8.84
C THR A 626 -30.15 5.92 -8.96
N ILE A 627 -29.59 5.39 -10.05
CA ILE A 627 -28.14 5.34 -10.35
C ILE A 627 -27.85 6.26 -11.54
#